data_AF-A0A060PTS0-F1
#
_entry.id   AF-A0A060PTS0-F1
#
_cell.length_a   1.000
_cell.length_b   1.000
_cell.length_c   1.000
_cell.angle_alpha   90.00
_cell.angle_beta   90.00
_cell.angle_gamma   90.00
#
_symmetry.space_group_name_H-M   'P 1'
#
loop_
_entity.id
_entity.type
_entity.pdbx_description
1 polymer ?
#
loop_
_entity_poly.entity_id
_entity_poly.type
_entity_poly.pdbx_seq_one_letter_code
_entity_poly.pdbx_strand_id
1 'polypeptide(L)'
;MECSGNEKPPIDIEVTFSKYGHGLYWIDIISNVDSITILSAKINRGDCDNNGFPYFKINKTLRFGDSYQFYILRCQHIKEVSIETDKGTWDFTFARK
;
A
#
# COMPACT_ATOMS: atom_id res chain seq x y z
N MET A 1 -14.17 22.54 21.70
CA MET A 1 -13.02 21.62 21.81
C MET A 1 -13.28 20.54 20.78
N GLU A 2 -12.94 20.84 19.53
CA GLU A 2 -13.16 19.96 18.39
C GLU A 2 -11.83 19.25 18.14
N CYS A 3 -11.64 18.06 18.71
CA CYS A 3 -10.55 17.20 18.28
C CYS A 3 -10.97 16.66 16.90
N SER A 4 -10.54 17.32 15.83
CA SER A 4 -10.55 16.73 14.50
C SER A 4 -9.70 15.47 14.59
N GLY A 5 -10.37 14.31 14.74
CA GLY A 5 -9.74 13.01 14.83
C GLY A 5 -9.05 12.70 13.50
N ASN A 6 -7.83 13.19 13.35
CA ASN A 6 -6.93 12.75 12.29
C ASN A 6 -6.43 11.38 12.75
N GLU A 7 -7.30 10.37 12.64
CA GLU A 7 -6.97 8.99 12.98
C GLU A 7 -5.76 8.59 12.14
N LYS A 8 -4.61 8.42 12.81
CA LYS A 8 -3.40 7.94 12.15
C LYS A 8 -3.74 6.58 11.53
N PRO A 9 -3.41 6.34 10.25
CA PRO A 9 -3.69 5.06 9.63
C PRO A 9 -3.04 3.93 10.45
N PRO A 10 -3.70 2.77 10.60
CA PRO A 10 -3.21 1.62 11.36
C PRO A 10 -2.04 0.91 10.66
N ILE A 11 -1.65 1.40 9.48
CA ILE A 11 -0.58 0.87 8.64
C ILE A 11 0.28 2.03 8.13
N ASP A 12 1.57 1.76 7.95
CA ASP A 12 2.50 2.61 7.22
C ASP A 12 2.85 1.95 5.88
N ILE A 13 3.23 2.77 4.90
CA ILE A 13 3.64 2.31 3.58
C ILE A 13 4.99 2.88 3.19
N GLU A 14 5.89 2.02 2.72
CA GLU A 14 7.17 2.42 2.14
C GLU A 14 7.23 1.98 0.68
N VAL A 15 7.67 2.89 -0.19
CA VAL A 15 7.79 2.64 -1.62
C VAL A 15 9.24 2.83 -2.04
N THR A 16 9.89 1.75 -2.47
CA THR A 16 11.29 1.75 -2.88
C THR A 16 11.42 1.44 -4.37
N PHE A 17 12.05 2.33 -5.13
CA PHE A 17 12.35 2.11 -6.53
C PHE A 17 13.72 1.46 -6.71
N SER A 18 13.76 0.24 -7.26
CA SER A 18 15.00 -0.45 -7.59
C SER A 18 15.37 -0.24 -9.07
N LYS A 19 16.35 0.65 -9.30
CA LYS A 19 16.96 0.86 -10.62
C LYS A 19 17.76 -0.35 -11.11
N TYR A 20 18.30 -1.15 -10.19
CA TYR A 20 19.21 -2.25 -10.50
C TYR A 20 18.49 -3.58 -10.77
N GLY A 21 17.20 -3.70 -10.43
CA GLY A 21 16.37 -4.87 -10.66
C GLY A 21 15.26 -4.60 -11.68
N HIS A 22 15.59 -4.32 -12.94
CA HIS A 22 14.62 -4.23 -14.04
C HIS A 22 13.55 -3.12 -13.96
N GLY A 23 13.76 -2.06 -13.16
CA GLY A 23 12.77 -0.97 -13.04
C GLY A 23 11.57 -1.32 -12.15
N LEU A 24 11.82 -2.11 -11.12
CA LEU A 24 10.84 -2.56 -10.12
C LEU A 24 10.52 -1.49 -9.07
N TYR A 25 9.25 -1.41 -8.68
CA TYR A 25 8.84 -0.80 -7.41
C TYR A 25 8.56 -1.87 -6.37
N TRP A 26 9.15 -1.72 -5.19
CA TRP A 26 8.84 -2.49 -4.00
C TRP A 26 7.92 -1.67 -3.13
N ILE A 27 6.84 -2.28 -2.67
CA ILE A 27 5.88 -1.68 -1.74
C ILE A 27 5.88 -2.55 -0.49
N ASP A 28 6.20 -1.92 0.64
CA ASP A 28 6.17 -2.53 1.96
C ASP A 28 5.00 -1.94 2.74
N ILE A 29 4.08 -2.80 3.19
CA ILE A 29 2.96 -2.44 4.07
C ILE A 29 3.31 -2.91 5.47
N ILE A 30 3.41 -1.99 6.43
CA ILE A 30 3.82 -2.26 7.82
C ILE A 30 2.63 -2.05 8.73
N SER A 31 2.32 -3.01 9.59
CA SER A 31 1.22 -2.88 10.55
C SER A 31 1.68 -2.20 11.85
N ASN A 32 0.93 -1.18 12.28
CA ASN A 32 1.11 -0.48 13.55
C ASN A 32 0.09 -0.90 14.62
N VAL A 33 -0.69 -1.95 14.36
CA VAL A 33 -1.75 -2.44 15.25
C VAL A 33 -1.60 -3.93 15.50
N ASP A 34 -2.19 -4.43 16.59
CA ASP A 34 -2.05 -5.84 17.01
C ASP A 34 -2.49 -6.86 15.95
N SER A 35 -3.50 -6.51 15.15
CA SER A 35 -4.02 -7.34 14.07
C SER A 35 -4.73 -6.47 13.04
N ILE A 36 -4.37 -6.64 11.78
CA ILE A 36 -5.07 -6.06 10.62
C ILE A 36 -4.99 -7.02 9.44
N THR A 37 -6.08 -7.17 8.69
CA THR A 37 -6.10 -7.97 7.48
C THR A 37 -6.05 -7.06 6.26
N ILE A 38 -4.97 -7.19 5.50
CA ILE A 38 -4.82 -6.53 4.20
C ILE A 38 -5.55 -7.35 3.16
N LEU A 39 -6.62 -6.79 2.59
CA LEU A 39 -7.47 -7.46 1.60
C LEU A 39 -6.89 -7.26 0.20
N SER A 40 -6.71 -6.00 -0.18
CA SER A 40 -6.23 -5.64 -1.51
C SER A 40 -5.41 -4.36 -1.51
N ALA A 41 -4.58 -4.18 -2.54
CA ALA A 41 -3.88 -2.94 -2.81
C ALA A 41 -4.20 -2.46 -4.23
N LYS A 42 -4.54 -1.18 -4.38
CA LYS A 42 -4.81 -0.54 -5.66
C LYS A 42 -3.80 0.59 -5.87
N ILE A 43 -3.09 0.55 -6.98
CA ILE A 43 -1.98 1.48 -7.25
C ILE A 43 -2.43 2.41 -8.36
N ASN A 44 -2.27 3.73 -8.17
CA ASN A 44 -2.69 4.77 -9.12
C ASN A 44 -4.14 4.59 -9.62
N ARG A 45 -5.11 4.41 -8.71
CA ARG A 45 -6.53 4.09 -9.03
C ARG A 45 -6.75 2.82 -9.85
N GLY A 46 -5.74 1.95 -9.98
CA GLY A 46 -5.79 0.75 -10.80
C GLY A 46 -5.18 0.93 -12.19
N ASP A 47 -4.53 2.06 -12.47
CA ASP A 47 -3.72 2.28 -13.70
C ASP A 47 -2.52 1.32 -13.75
N CYS A 48 -1.99 0.98 -12.58
CA CYS A 48 -0.97 -0.05 -12.46
C CYS A 48 -1.63 -1.40 -12.19
N ASP A 49 -2.18 -1.98 -13.26
CA ASP A 49 -2.88 -3.26 -13.21
C ASP A 49 -1.95 -4.45 -12.91
N ASN A 50 -2.55 -5.51 -12.36
CA ASN A 50 -1.92 -6.79 -12.15
C ASN A 50 -2.52 -7.81 -13.13
N ASN A 51 -1.92 -7.97 -14.30
CA ASN A 51 -2.41 -8.88 -15.35
C ASN A 51 -3.88 -8.62 -15.72
N GLY A 52 -4.29 -7.34 -15.86
CA GLY A 52 -5.65 -6.95 -16.20
C GLY A 52 -6.62 -6.85 -15.03
N PHE A 53 -6.16 -7.05 -13.79
CA PHE A 53 -6.94 -6.71 -12.59
C PHE A 53 -6.53 -5.33 -12.05
N PRO A 54 -7.49 -4.44 -11.70
CA PRO A 54 -7.18 -3.10 -11.22
C PRO A 54 -6.66 -3.05 -9.77
N TYR A 55 -6.45 -4.20 -9.14
CA TYR A 55 -5.94 -4.33 -7.77
C TYR A 55 -5.13 -5.62 -7.59
N PHE A 56 -4.26 -5.61 -6.59
CA PHE A 56 -3.50 -6.75 -6.11
C PHE A 56 -4.26 -7.39 -4.96
N LYS A 57 -4.69 -8.64 -5.13
CA LYS A 57 -5.35 -9.41 -4.07
C LYS A 57 -4.29 -9.96 -3.12
N ILE A 58 -4.37 -9.62 -1.85
CA ILE A 58 -3.36 -9.97 -0.83
C ILE A 58 -3.94 -10.98 0.18
N ASN A 59 -5.06 -10.63 0.84
CA ASN A 59 -5.70 -11.43 1.88
C ASN A 59 -4.72 -11.98 2.94
N LYS A 60 -3.97 -11.08 3.59
CA LYS A 60 -2.99 -11.44 4.62
C LYS A 60 -3.23 -10.68 5.90
N THR A 61 -3.24 -11.38 7.02
CA THR A 61 -3.29 -10.77 8.36
C THR A 61 -1.87 -10.46 8.85
N LEU A 62 -1.66 -9.22 9.27
CA LEU A 62 -0.42 -8.71 9.84
C LEU A 62 -0.62 -8.36 11.31
N ARG A 63 0.34 -8.70 12.16
CA ARG A 63 0.40 -8.29 13.57
C ARG A 63 1.24 -7.04 13.73
N PHE A 64 1.29 -6.49 14.94
CA PHE A 64 2.10 -5.31 15.23
C PHE A 64 3.57 -5.53 14.83
N GLY A 65 4.09 -4.68 13.96
CA GLY A 65 5.46 -4.75 13.44
C GLY A 65 5.65 -5.74 12.27
N ASP A 66 4.65 -6.54 11.91
CA ASP A 66 4.72 -7.37 10.71
C ASP A 66 4.62 -6.50 9.45
N SER A 67 5.33 -6.92 8.40
CA SER A 67 5.23 -6.30 7.09
C SER A 67 4.82 -7.29 5.98
N TYR A 68 4.17 -6.75 4.95
CA TYR A 68 3.93 -7.43 3.70
C TYR A 68 4.56 -6.66 2.55
N GLN A 69 5.56 -7.28 1.95
CA GLN A 69 6.26 -6.73 0.79
C GLN A 69 5.76 -7.38 -0.49
N PHE A 70 5.49 -6.57 -1.51
CA PHE A 70 5.24 -7.02 -2.87
C PHE A 70 5.88 -6.08 -3.89
N TYR A 71 6.05 -6.55 -5.12
CA TYR A 71 6.72 -5.79 -6.16
C TYR A 71 5.84 -5.59 -7.39
N ILE A 72 6.10 -4.50 -8.12
CA ILE A 72 5.41 -4.15 -9.35
C ILE A 72 6.43 -3.87 -10.45
N LEU A 73 6.36 -4.65 -11.55
CA LEU A 73 7.26 -4.58 -12.71
C LEU A 73 6.86 -3.56 -13.77
N ARG A 74 5.55 -3.32 -13.95
CA ARG A 74 5.03 -2.66 -15.16
C ARG A 74 4.50 -1.24 -14.92
N CYS A 75 4.65 -0.72 -13.72
CA CYS A 75 4.16 0.60 -13.34
C CYS A 75 5.30 1.62 -13.45
N GLN A 76 5.20 2.59 -14.36
CA GLN A 76 6.32 3.53 -14.59
C GLN A 76 6.49 4.54 -13.45
N HIS A 77 5.41 4.90 -12.74
CA HIS A 77 5.46 5.85 -11.61
C HIS A 77 4.34 5.61 -10.60
N ILE A 78 4.67 5.28 -9.35
CA ILE A 78 3.69 5.23 -8.26
C ILE A 78 3.47 6.65 -7.74
N LYS A 79 2.22 7.12 -7.81
CA LYS A 79 1.76 8.43 -7.29
C LYS A 79 0.88 8.25 -6.06
N GLU A 80 0.10 7.20 -6.04
CA GLU A 80 -0.78 6.87 -4.94
C GLU A 80 -0.97 5.36 -4.81
N VAL A 81 -1.23 4.92 -3.58
CA VAL A 81 -1.56 3.55 -3.24
C VAL A 81 -2.72 3.56 -2.27
N SER A 82 -3.81 2.90 -2.64
CA SER A 82 -4.96 2.64 -1.79
C SER A 82 -4.85 1.23 -1.23
N ILE A 83 -4.86 1.09 0.09
CA ILE A 83 -4.84 -0.21 0.77
C ILE A 83 -6.21 -0.48 1.38
N GLU A 84 -6.85 -1.55 0.94
CA GLU A 84 -8.11 -2.02 1.51
C GLU A 84 -7.80 -3.02 2.63
N THR A 85 -8.36 -2.76 3.81
CA THR A 85 -8.20 -3.59 5.01
C THR A 85 -9.55 -3.94 5.62
N ASP A 86 -9.56 -4.89 6.54
CA ASP A 86 -10.73 -5.21 7.37
C ASP A 86 -11.20 -4.03 8.25
N LYS A 87 -10.35 -3.03 8.46
CA LYS A 87 -10.62 -1.82 9.25
C LYS A 87 -10.94 -0.59 8.40
N GLY A 88 -11.07 -0.75 7.09
CA GLY A 88 -11.33 0.31 6.13
C GLY A 88 -10.24 0.49 5.08
N THR A 89 -10.41 1.50 4.24
CA THR A 89 -9.50 1.79 3.12
C THR A 89 -8.67 3.02 3.43
N TRP A 90 -7.36 2.92 3.18
CA TRP A 90 -6.39 3.97 3.44
C TRP A 90 -5.69 4.37 2.15
N ASP A 91 -5.82 5.63 1.78
CA ASP A 91 -5.20 6.20 0.59
C ASP A 91 -3.91 6.94 0.94
N PHE A 92 -2.82 6.51 0.34
CA PHE A 92 -1.50 7.11 0.51
C PHE A 92 -1.12 7.81 -0.78
N THR A 93 -0.83 9.10 -0.70
CA THR A 93 -0.38 9.90 -1.84
C THR A 93 1.09 10.29 -1.64
N PHE A 94 1.89 10.06 -2.68
CA PHE A 94 3.31 10.39 -2.70
C PHE A 94 3.47 11.65 -3.52
N ALA A 95 3.56 12.80 -2.85
CA ALA A 95 3.82 14.06 -3.52
C ALA A 95 5.17 13.99 -4.24
N ARG A 96 5.19 14.36 -5.53
CA ARG A 96 6.44 14.57 -6.27
C ARG A 96 7.14 15.77 -5.63
N LYS A 97 8.25 15.52 -4.92
CA LYS A 97 9.23 16.59 -4.63
C LYS A 97 9.97 16.97 -5.90
#